data_AF-A0A0E9WYB0-F1
#
_entry.id   AF-A0A0E9WYB0-F1
#
_cell.length_a   1.000
_cell.length_b   1.000
_cell.length_c   1.000
_cell.angle_alpha   90.00
_cell.angle_beta   90.00
_cell.angle_gamma   90.00
#
_symmetry.space_group_name_H-M   'P 1'
#
loop_
_entity.id
_entity.type
_entity.pdbx_description
1 polymer ?
#
loop_
_entity_poly.entity_id
_entity_poly.type
_entity_poly.pdbx_seq_one_letter_code
_entity_poly.pdbx_strand_id
1 'polypeptide(L)'
;MAQFSAESWSPPARGSMSCTHPLGNFRRTAECEFHCEEGYRLTTSSKLRCELGGQWTDSQPQCEAIDCEELNHPSHGFINCFHPFGNYSYRSECQFSCEDGYQLVGSRTIQCTASREWSAAPPHCKAHLDPVIVVLVAVLVAGGLIIPLIVRHQRNKVKKYRLDGGMTGDNPPQVYRNST
;
A
#
# COMPACT_ATOMS: atom_id res chain seq x y z
N MET A 1 3.55 58.13 -31.65
CA MET A 1 3.74 57.96 -30.20
C MET A 1 3.34 56.55 -29.84
N ALA A 2 4.29 55.68 -29.48
CA ALA A 2 3.99 54.28 -29.16
C ALA A 2 3.27 54.21 -27.80
N GLN A 3 2.12 53.56 -27.77
CA GLN A 3 1.32 53.38 -26.57
C GLN A 3 1.86 52.13 -25.85
N PHE A 4 2.77 52.33 -24.88
CA PHE A 4 3.33 51.26 -24.06
C PHE A 4 2.31 50.88 -22.98
N SER A 5 1.30 50.08 -23.34
CA SER A 5 0.39 49.45 -22.38
C SER A 5 0.76 47.99 -22.19
N ALA A 6 0.93 47.56 -20.94
CA ALA A 6 1.11 46.15 -20.62
C ALA A 6 -0.08 45.30 -21.06
N GLU A 7 0.21 44.04 -21.35
CA GLU A 7 -0.78 43.01 -21.65
C GLU A 7 -1.76 42.88 -20.47
N SER A 8 -3.04 42.70 -20.81
CA SER A 8 -4.10 42.51 -19.82
C SER A 8 -4.17 41.05 -19.45
N TRP A 9 -3.99 40.72 -18.17
CA TRP A 9 -4.17 39.36 -17.67
C TRP A 9 -5.56 39.15 -17.07
N SER A 10 -6.05 37.92 -17.20
CA SER A 10 -7.25 37.41 -16.54
C SER A 10 -6.85 36.52 -15.36
N PRO A 11 -7.73 36.29 -14.37
CA PRO A 11 -7.43 35.36 -13.27
C PRO A 11 -6.98 33.98 -13.80
N PRO A 12 -5.96 33.35 -13.19
CA PRO A 12 -5.57 31.99 -13.57
C PRO A 12 -6.67 31.00 -13.22
N ALA A 13 -6.70 29.85 -13.92
CA ALA A 13 -7.62 28.78 -13.58
C ALA A 13 -7.39 28.31 -12.15
N ARG A 14 -8.47 28.15 -11.37
CA ARG A 14 -8.41 27.83 -9.93
C ARG A 14 -7.61 28.84 -9.10
N GLY A 15 -7.71 30.10 -9.46
CA GLY A 15 -7.12 31.20 -8.72
C GLY A 15 -7.86 32.50 -8.93
N SER A 16 -7.35 33.53 -8.27
CA SER A 16 -7.84 34.91 -8.33
C SER A 16 -6.66 35.87 -8.49
N MET A 17 -6.94 37.06 -9.01
CA MET A 17 -5.96 38.13 -9.13
C MET A 17 -6.55 39.46 -8.67
N SER A 18 -5.75 40.28 -8.01
CA SER A 18 -6.12 41.63 -7.58
C SER A 18 -5.04 42.61 -8.04
N CYS A 19 -5.43 43.63 -8.80
CA CYS A 19 -4.49 44.61 -9.35
C CYS A 19 -4.77 46.01 -8.86
N THR A 20 -3.74 46.68 -8.38
CA THR A 20 -3.78 48.08 -7.93
C THR A 20 -3.10 49.00 -8.94
N HIS A 21 -3.69 50.18 -9.14
CA HIS A 21 -3.24 51.19 -10.10
C HIS A 21 -3.03 52.53 -9.37
N PRO A 22 -1.79 52.82 -8.93
CA PRO A 22 -1.52 53.99 -8.08
C PRO A 22 -1.79 55.35 -8.76
N LEU A 23 -1.85 55.41 -10.09
CA LEU A 23 -1.88 56.66 -10.87
C LEU A 23 -3.09 56.77 -11.82
N GLY A 24 -4.19 56.06 -11.55
CA GLY A 24 -5.35 56.02 -12.46
C GLY A 24 -5.09 55.15 -13.69
N ASN A 25 -5.79 55.41 -14.81
CA ASN A 25 -5.82 54.61 -16.06
C ASN A 25 -4.46 54.31 -16.74
N PHE A 26 -3.33 54.74 -16.18
CA PHE A 26 -2.00 54.45 -16.69
C PHE A 26 -1.46 53.14 -16.11
N ARG A 27 -1.58 52.06 -16.90
CA ARG A 27 -1.06 50.70 -16.65
C ARG A 27 0.43 50.59 -16.27
N ARG A 28 1.21 51.67 -16.34
CA ARG A 28 2.70 51.68 -16.35
C ARG A 28 3.37 51.56 -14.98
N THR A 29 2.58 51.36 -13.91
CA THR A 29 3.04 51.07 -12.54
C THR A 29 2.01 50.18 -11.81
N ALA A 30 1.30 49.32 -12.54
CA ALA A 30 0.33 48.42 -11.94
C ALA A 30 1.04 47.34 -11.11
N GLU A 31 0.48 46.99 -9.96
CA GLU A 31 0.91 45.84 -9.17
C GLU A 31 -0.25 44.86 -9.07
N CYS A 32 -0.03 43.62 -9.49
CA CYS A 32 -1.00 42.54 -9.43
C CYS A 32 -0.53 41.46 -8.47
N GLU A 33 -1.43 41.03 -7.59
CA GLU A 33 -1.23 39.93 -6.66
C GLU A 33 -2.13 38.75 -7.02
N PHE A 34 -1.56 37.55 -7.02
CA PHE A 34 -2.19 36.30 -7.43
C PHE A 34 -2.34 35.36 -6.26
N HIS A 35 -3.46 34.66 -6.23
CA HIS A 35 -3.81 33.72 -5.17
C HIS A 35 -4.45 32.47 -5.79
N CYS A 36 -4.05 31.28 -5.33
CA CYS A 36 -4.65 30.03 -5.78
C CYS A 36 -5.72 29.54 -4.81
N GLU A 37 -6.66 28.75 -5.32
CA GLU A 37 -7.60 27.96 -4.50
C GLU A 37 -6.86 26.99 -3.58
N GLU A 38 -7.53 26.53 -2.53
CA GLU A 38 -6.97 25.52 -1.62
C GLU A 38 -6.56 24.26 -2.39
N GLY A 39 -5.37 23.74 -2.07
CA GLY A 39 -4.80 22.56 -2.73
C GLY A 39 -4.06 22.88 -4.03
N TYR A 40 -3.88 24.16 -4.36
CA TYR A 40 -3.10 24.63 -5.50
C TYR A 40 -1.98 25.59 -5.06
N ARG A 41 -0.89 25.64 -5.83
CA ARG A 41 0.26 26.53 -5.62
C ARG A 41 0.55 27.33 -6.89
N LEU A 42 1.12 28.52 -6.71
CA LEU A 42 1.60 29.33 -7.82
C LEU A 42 2.89 28.75 -8.39
N THR A 43 3.03 28.76 -9.71
CA THR A 43 4.25 28.35 -10.42
C THR A 43 5.39 29.36 -10.30
N THR A 44 5.05 30.64 -10.20
CA THR A 44 6.01 31.76 -10.11
C THR A 44 5.59 32.75 -8.99
N SER A 45 6.18 33.94 -8.98
CA SER A 45 5.96 34.97 -7.97
C SER A 45 4.47 35.33 -7.80
N SER A 46 4.03 35.51 -6.54
CA SER A 46 2.65 35.92 -6.25
C SER A 46 2.36 37.39 -6.54
N LYS A 47 3.40 38.22 -6.71
CA LYS A 47 3.27 39.65 -7.00
C LYS A 47 4.07 40.01 -8.24
N LEU A 48 3.39 40.63 -9.20
CA LEU A 48 4.00 41.10 -10.44
C LEU A 48 3.75 42.59 -10.63
N ARG A 49 4.77 43.29 -11.10
CA ARG A 49 4.71 44.73 -11.34
C ARG A 49 4.87 45.00 -12.82
N CYS A 50 4.11 45.97 -13.32
CA CYS A 50 4.29 46.51 -14.65
C CYS A 50 5.32 47.63 -14.59
N GLU A 51 6.40 47.47 -15.35
CA GLU A 51 7.48 48.43 -15.45
C GLU A 51 7.14 49.58 -16.42
N LEU A 52 7.92 50.67 -16.36
CA LEU A 52 7.73 51.86 -17.18
C LEU A 52 7.74 51.58 -18.71
N GLY A 53 8.41 50.50 -19.12
CA GLY A 53 8.44 50.02 -20.51
C GLY A 53 7.16 49.28 -20.96
N GLY A 54 6.18 49.09 -20.07
CA GLY A 54 4.96 48.34 -20.35
C GLY A 54 5.14 46.82 -20.31
N GLN A 55 6.20 46.32 -19.67
CA GLN A 55 6.47 44.90 -19.48
C GLN A 55 6.25 44.51 -18.02
N TRP A 56 5.73 43.30 -17.80
CA TRP A 56 5.63 42.73 -16.47
C TRP A 56 6.98 42.20 -16.01
N THR A 57 7.23 42.23 -14.69
CA THR A 57 8.48 41.73 -14.08
C THR A 57 8.73 40.24 -14.29
N ASP A 58 7.67 39.48 -14.61
CA ASP A 58 7.73 38.05 -14.91
C ASP A 58 6.53 37.67 -15.79
N SER A 59 6.49 36.41 -16.22
CA SER A 59 5.35 35.76 -16.83
C SER A 59 4.19 35.55 -15.85
N GLN A 60 2.96 35.46 -16.38
CA GLN A 60 1.77 35.25 -15.57
C GLN A 60 1.82 33.91 -14.82
N PRO A 61 1.71 33.88 -13.48
CA PRO A 61 1.72 32.64 -12.71
C PRO A 61 0.48 31.79 -13.03
N GLN A 62 0.66 30.48 -12.97
CA GLN A 62 -0.42 29.50 -13.05
C GLN A 62 -0.63 28.85 -11.68
N CYS A 63 -1.83 28.33 -11.44
CA CYS A 63 -2.14 27.55 -10.25
C CYS A 63 -2.06 26.06 -10.60
N GLU A 64 -1.08 25.38 -10.04
CA GLU A 64 -0.87 23.94 -10.19
C GLU A 64 -1.29 23.20 -8.93
N ALA A 65 -1.85 22.00 -9.08
CA ALA A 65 -2.24 21.18 -7.95
C ALA A 65 -1.00 20.87 -7.09
N ILE A 66 -1.20 20.82 -5.78
CA ILE A 66 -0.15 20.41 -4.84
C ILE A 66 0.12 18.93 -5.00
N ASP A 67 1.38 18.55 -5.10
CA ASP A 67 1.80 17.15 -5.14
C ASP A 67 2.11 16.64 -3.72
N CYS A 68 1.68 15.42 -3.43
CA CYS A 68 2.11 14.66 -2.26
C CYS A 68 3.29 13.76 -2.59
N GLU A 69 3.92 13.20 -1.55
CA GLU A 69 5.00 12.20 -1.70
C GLU A 69 4.55 11.06 -2.62
N GLU A 70 5.41 10.69 -3.58
CA GLU A 70 5.17 9.57 -4.47
C GLU A 70 5.11 8.25 -3.67
N LEU A 71 4.13 7.41 -3.99
CA LEU A 71 3.90 6.16 -3.28
C LEU A 71 4.54 4.99 -4.02
N ASN A 72 5.18 4.11 -3.25
CA ASN A 72 5.69 2.85 -3.74
C ASN A 72 4.71 1.72 -3.44
N HIS A 73 4.74 0.66 -4.26
CA HIS A 73 3.99 -0.56 -3.99
C HIS A 73 4.46 -1.17 -2.66
N PRO A 74 3.54 -1.50 -1.73
CA PRO A 74 3.91 -2.21 -0.51
C PRO A 74 4.40 -3.62 -0.87
N SER A 75 5.40 -4.12 -0.15
CA SER A 75 5.82 -5.52 -0.27
C SER A 75 4.64 -6.45 0.04
N HIS A 76 4.41 -7.45 -0.82
CA HIS A 76 3.24 -8.34 -0.76
C HIS A 76 1.89 -7.63 -0.80
N GLY A 77 1.82 -6.52 -1.53
CA GLY A 77 0.57 -5.81 -1.72
C GLY A 77 0.51 -5.01 -3.02
N PHE A 78 -0.64 -4.40 -3.20
CA PHE A 78 -1.02 -3.67 -4.39
C PHE A 78 -1.54 -2.28 -3.99
N ILE A 79 -1.29 -1.31 -4.85
CA ILE A 79 -1.81 0.05 -4.74
C ILE A 79 -2.56 0.37 -6.03
N ASN A 80 -3.77 0.94 -5.90
CA ASN A 80 -4.56 1.45 -7.01
C ASN A 80 -4.96 2.89 -6.71
N CYS A 81 -4.56 3.82 -7.58
CA CYS A 81 -4.77 5.25 -7.37
C CYS A 81 -5.65 5.88 -8.45
N PHE A 82 -6.43 6.88 -8.05
CA PHE A 82 -7.14 7.80 -8.92
C PHE A 82 -6.57 9.21 -8.78
N HIS A 83 -6.22 9.83 -9.90
CA HIS A 83 -5.44 11.07 -9.97
C HIS A 83 -6.20 12.16 -10.74
N PRO A 84 -7.07 12.96 -10.09
CA PRO A 84 -7.92 13.91 -10.79
C PRO A 84 -7.17 15.08 -11.44
N PHE A 85 -6.01 15.48 -10.89
CA PHE A 85 -5.27 16.68 -11.30
C PHE A 85 -3.78 16.42 -11.58
N GLY A 86 -3.39 15.16 -11.80
CA GLY A 86 -1.99 14.74 -11.97
C GLY A 86 -1.58 13.66 -10.96
N ASN A 87 -0.48 12.97 -11.26
CA ASN A 87 0.00 11.86 -10.42
C ASN A 87 0.29 12.33 -8.99
N TYR A 88 -0.31 11.66 -8.02
CA TYR A 88 -0.16 11.94 -6.58
C TYR A 88 -0.47 13.39 -6.18
N SER A 89 -1.25 14.10 -7.01
CA SER A 89 -1.68 15.49 -6.77
C SER A 89 -2.84 15.60 -5.79
N TYR A 90 -3.16 16.82 -5.35
CA TYR A 90 -4.26 17.13 -4.45
C TYR A 90 -5.56 16.40 -4.81
N ARG A 91 -6.21 15.79 -3.81
CA ARG A 91 -7.37 14.90 -3.94
C ARG A 91 -7.14 13.58 -4.68
N SER A 92 -5.90 13.23 -5.04
CA SER A 92 -5.58 11.86 -5.43
C SER A 92 -5.97 10.91 -4.30
N GLU A 93 -6.62 9.81 -4.65
CA GLU A 93 -7.05 8.79 -3.70
C GLU A 93 -6.40 7.46 -4.07
N CYS A 94 -5.73 6.83 -3.11
CA CYS A 94 -5.03 5.56 -3.30
C CYS A 94 -5.60 4.51 -2.35
N GLN A 95 -5.98 3.36 -2.92
CA GLN A 95 -6.47 2.21 -2.20
C GLN A 95 -5.42 1.08 -2.20
N PHE A 96 -5.24 0.48 -1.03
CA PHE A 96 -4.28 -0.60 -0.81
C PHE A 96 -4.96 -1.94 -0.54
N SER A 97 -4.31 -3.00 -1.00
CA SER A 97 -4.67 -4.39 -0.72
C SER A 97 -3.42 -5.23 -0.56
N CYS A 98 -3.53 -6.36 0.14
CA CYS A 98 -2.42 -7.31 0.31
C CYS A 98 -2.67 -8.59 -0.49
N GLU A 99 -1.59 -9.29 -0.82
CA GLU A 99 -1.63 -10.65 -1.36
C GLU A 99 -2.29 -11.63 -0.38
N ASP A 100 -2.75 -12.77 -0.88
CA ASP A 100 -3.30 -13.83 -0.05
C ASP A 100 -2.27 -14.29 1.00
N GLY A 101 -2.74 -14.51 2.23
CA GLY A 101 -1.86 -14.83 3.36
C GLY A 101 -1.19 -13.62 4.01
N TYR A 102 -1.50 -12.40 3.57
CA TYR A 102 -1.07 -11.15 4.21
C TYR A 102 -2.28 -10.31 4.63
N GLN A 103 -2.12 -9.58 5.74
CA GLN A 103 -3.10 -8.65 6.27
C GLN A 103 -2.58 -7.22 6.18
N LEU A 104 -3.46 -6.31 5.76
CA LEU A 104 -3.16 -4.88 5.70
C LEU A 104 -3.10 -4.28 7.11
N VAL A 105 -2.01 -3.59 7.42
CA VAL A 105 -1.80 -2.84 8.65
C VAL A 105 -1.73 -1.36 8.33
N GLY A 106 -2.74 -0.60 8.77
CA GLY A 106 -2.90 0.83 8.49
C GLY A 106 -4.21 1.14 7.78
N SER A 107 -4.28 2.31 7.14
CA SER A 107 -5.48 2.72 6.40
C SER A 107 -5.57 2.01 5.05
N ARG A 108 -6.75 1.52 4.70
CA ARG A 108 -7.02 0.94 3.36
C ARG A 108 -6.98 1.99 2.26
N THR A 109 -7.38 3.22 2.57
CA THR A 109 -7.46 4.33 1.61
C THR A 109 -6.77 5.55 2.20
N ILE A 110 -5.97 6.23 1.40
CA ILE A 110 -5.37 7.53 1.76
C ILE A 110 -5.62 8.54 0.64
N GLN A 111 -5.69 9.81 1.00
CA GLN A 111 -5.96 10.91 0.08
C GLN A 111 -4.88 12.00 0.19
N CYS A 112 -4.44 12.56 -0.93
CA CYS A 112 -3.50 13.67 -0.95
C CYS A 112 -4.22 14.97 -0.55
N THR A 113 -3.71 15.64 0.48
CA THR A 113 -4.36 16.82 1.09
C THR A 113 -3.67 18.12 0.67
N ALA A 114 -4.30 19.26 1.00
CA ALA A 114 -3.73 20.57 0.68
C ALA A 114 -2.44 20.90 1.46
N SER A 115 -2.12 20.16 2.52
CA SER A 115 -0.87 20.31 3.27
C SER A 115 0.33 19.62 2.61
N ARG A 116 0.16 19.05 1.40
CA ARG A 116 1.15 18.22 0.71
C ARG A 116 1.41 16.87 1.39
N GLU A 117 0.53 16.47 2.28
CA GLU A 117 0.62 15.21 3.02
C GLU A 117 -0.55 14.28 2.67
N TRP A 118 -0.29 12.98 2.75
CA TRP A 118 -1.34 11.97 2.70
C TRP A 118 -2.16 11.98 3.99
N SER A 119 -3.46 11.75 3.87
CA SER A 119 -4.41 11.75 5.00
C SER A 119 -4.10 10.72 6.09
N ALA A 120 -3.30 9.71 5.78
CA ALA A 120 -2.71 8.78 6.72
C ALA A 120 -1.39 8.24 6.17
N ALA A 121 -0.55 7.68 7.03
CA ALA A 121 0.67 7.01 6.61
C ALA A 121 0.35 5.83 5.67
N PRO A 122 1.16 5.59 4.62
CA PRO A 122 0.99 4.43 3.74
C PRO A 122 0.99 3.13 4.55
N PRO A 123 0.02 2.23 4.34
CA PRO A 123 -0.07 0.96 5.06
C PRO A 123 1.01 -0.02 4.59
N HIS A 124 1.21 -1.09 5.35
CA HIS A 124 2.06 -2.21 4.96
C HIS A 124 1.33 -3.54 5.12
N CYS A 125 1.81 -4.56 4.41
CA CYS A 125 1.28 -5.91 4.49
C CYS A 125 2.11 -6.75 5.45
N LYS A 126 1.43 -7.47 6.36
CA LYS A 126 2.06 -8.38 7.32
C LYS A 126 1.53 -9.79 7.11
N ALA A 127 2.42 -10.78 7.12
CA ALA A 127 2.03 -12.18 7.01
C ALA A 127 0.98 -12.54 8.08
N HIS A 128 -0.13 -13.11 7.62
CA HIS A 128 -1.22 -13.61 8.43
C HIS A 128 -1.17 -15.13 8.43
N LEU A 129 -0.63 -15.72 9.50
CA LEU A 129 -0.72 -17.16 9.70
C LEU A 129 -2.16 -17.47 10.12
N ASP A 130 -2.88 -18.18 9.25
CA ASP A 130 -4.21 -18.69 9.58
C ASP A 130 -4.12 -19.55 10.87
N PRO A 131 -4.82 -19.18 11.95
CA PRO A 131 -4.79 -19.93 13.20
C PRO A 131 -5.21 -21.39 13.00
N VAL A 132 -6.06 -21.69 12.01
CA VAL A 132 -6.44 -23.06 11.66
C VAL A 132 -5.24 -23.84 11.14
N ILE A 133 -4.43 -23.24 10.25
CA ILE A 133 -3.21 -23.87 9.73
C ILE A 133 -2.20 -24.10 10.86
N VAL A 134 -2.01 -23.13 11.75
CA VAL A 134 -1.10 -23.25 12.90
C VAL A 134 -1.55 -24.40 13.82
N VAL A 135 -2.84 -24.51 14.11
CA VAL A 135 -3.40 -25.59 14.93
C VAL A 135 -3.28 -26.94 14.23
N LEU A 136 -3.55 -27.04 12.92
CA LEU A 136 -3.36 -28.28 12.16
C LEU A 136 -1.91 -28.75 12.18
N VAL A 137 -0.95 -27.84 11.94
CA VAL A 137 0.49 -28.16 12.04
C VAL A 137 0.84 -28.60 13.47
N ALA A 138 0.35 -27.91 14.49
CA ALA A 138 0.60 -28.28 15.88
C ALA A 138 -0.01 -29.65 16.25
N VAL A 139 -1.21 -29.98 15.76
CA VAL A 139 -1.87 -31.27 15.96
C VAL A 139 -1.14 -32.39 15.21
N LEU A 140 -0.60 -32.14 14.01
CA LEU A 140 0.23 -33.12 13.29
C LEU A 140 1.53 -33.40 14.04
N VAL A 141 2.16 -32.38 14.61
CA VAL A 141 3.38 -32.50 15.42
C VAL A 141 3.08 -33.17 16.77
N ALA A 142 1.96 -32.85 17.42
CA ALA A 142 1.53 -33.43 18.70
C ALA A 142 0.86 -34.81 18.53
N GLY A 143 0.39 -35.16 17.33
CA GLY A 143 -0.17 -36.47 16.95
C GLY A 143 0.79 -37.64 17.15
N GLY A 144 2.07 -37.34 17.43
CA GLY A 144 3.05 -38.27 17.99
C GLY A 144 2.75 -38.77 19.42
N LEU A 145 1.62 -38.44 20.06
CA LEU A 145 1.25 -38.94 21.39
C LEU A 145 0.49 -40.27 21.39
N ILE A 146 -0.25 -40.58 20.32
CA ILE A 146 -0.99 -41.85 20.23
C ILE A 146 -0.09 -42.98 19.72
N ILE A 147 0.87 -42.68 18.85
CA ILE A 147 1.86 -43.65 18.33
C ILE A 147 2.63 -44.35 19.46
N PRO A 148 3.24 -43.68 20.46
CA PRO A 148 3.95 -44.35 21.56
C PRO A 148 3.01 -45.14 22.48
N LEU A 149 1.74 -44.73 22.65
CA LEU A 149 0.74 -45.50 23.39
C LEU A 149 0.32 -46.77 22.64
N ILE A 150 0.09 -46.66 21.33
CA ILE A 150 -0.16 -47.80 20.44
C ILE A 150 1.07 -48.73 20.43
N VAL A 151 2.28 -48.19 20.31
CA VAL A 151 3.54 -48.96 20.35
C VAL A 151 3.74 -49.63 21.71
N ARG A 152 3.43 -48.96 22.83
CA ARG A 152 3.44 -49.57 24.17
C ARG A 152 2.39 -50.68 24.30
N HIS A 153 1.18 -50.47 23.80
CA HIS A 153 0.11 -51.48 23.83
C HIS A 153 0.47 -52.71 22.98
N GLN A 154 1.02 -52.50 21.78
CA GLN A 154 1.51 -53.59 20.92
C GLN A 154 2.73 -54.29 21.52
N ARG A 155 3.68 -53.56 22.13
CA ARG A 155 4.80 -54.16 22.90
C ARG A 155 4.30 -55.03 24.06
N ASN A 156 3.25 -54.61 24.76
CA ASN A 156 2.66 -55.40 25.85
C ASN A 156 1.93 -56.64 25.33
N LYS A 157 1.23 -56.57 24.19
CA LYS A 157 0.66 -57.76 23.52
C LYS A 157 1.76 -58.74 23.13
N VAL A 158 2.83 -58.30 22.46
CA VAL A 158 3.95 -59.16 22.04
C VAL A 158 4.66 -59.81 23.23
N LYS A 159 4.84 -59.10 24.35
CA LYS A 159 5.40 -59.68 25.59
C LYS A 159 4.48 -60.75 26.20
N LYS A 160 3.16 -60.57 26.14
CA LYS A 160 2.18 -61.56 26.62
C LYS A 160 2.21 -62.83 25.75
N TYR A 161 2.20 -62.68 24.42
CA TYR A 161 2.33 -63.83 23.50
C TYR A 161 3.67 -64.58 23.65
N ARG A 162 4.75 -63.91 24.09
CA ARG A 162 6.04 -64.56 24.35
C ARG A 162 6.13 -65.28 25.69
N LEU A 163 5.29 -64.91 26.66
CA LEU A 163 5.16 -65.62 27.94
C LEU A 163 4.20 -66.81 27.82
N ASP A 164 3.22 -66.73 26.92
CA ASP A 164 2.22 -67.79 26.69
C ASP A 164 2.60 -68.76 25.53
N GLY A 165 3.70 -68.50 24.81
CA GLY A 165 4.12 -69.23 23.59
C GLY A 165 5.26 -70.24 23.80
N GLY A 166 5.36 -70.86 24.97
CA GLY A 166 6.25 -72.00 25.21
C GLY A 166 5.67 -73.32 24.70
N MET A 167 6.37 -73.93 23.73
CA MET A 167 6.29 -75.32 23.24
C MET A 167 5.26 -76.26 23.91
N THR A 168 4.23 -76.65 23.17
CA THR A 168 3.89 -78.07 23.02
C THR A 168 4.26 -78.48 21.60
N GLY A 169 5.18 -79.44 21.50
CA GLY A 169 5.53 -80.11 20.26
C GLY A 169 4.48 -81.18 19.93
N ASP A 170 4.19 -81.33 18.65
CA ASP A 170 4.21 -82.58 17.87
C ASP A 170 3.42 -82.32 16.56
N ASN A 171 4.07 -82.11 15.41
CA ASN A 171 4.71 -83.09 14.50
C ASN A 171 3.70 -83.68 13.49
N PRO A 172 3.87 -83.46 12.17
CA PRO A 172 3.32 -84.35 11.15
C PRO A 172 4.39 -85.33 10.63
N PRO A 173 4.02 -86.60 10.40
CA PRO A 173 4.94 -87.70 10.17
C PRO A 173 5.68 -87.62 8.82
N GLN A 174 6.95 -87.99 8.85
CA GLN A 174 7.74 -88.31 7.67
C GLN A 174 7.40 -89.72 7.17
N VAL A 175 6.78 -89.76 5.99
CA VAL A 175 6.90 -90.72 4.87
C VAL A 175 7.43 -92.14 5.19
N TYR A 176 6.54 -93.13 5.02
CA TYR A 176 6.85 -94.56 4.95
C TYR A 176 7.51 -94.94 3.61
N ARG A 177 8.56 -95.76 3.66
CA ARG A 177 9.21 -96.36 2.47
C ARG A 177 9.27 -97.90 2.59
N ASN A 178 8.35 -98.52 1.84
CA ASN A 178 8.43 -99.75 1.02
C ASN A 178 8.68 -101.16 1.62
N SER A 179 7.98 -102.11 0.98
CA SER A 179 8.39 -103.48 0.61
C SER A 179 8.09 -104.65 1.57
N THR A 180 6.99 -105.37 1.31
CA THR A 180 6.89 -106.77 0.82
C THR A 180 5.51 -107.32 1.12
#